data_AF-A0A8K0CTS3-F1
#
_entry.id   AF-A0A8K0CTS3-F1
#
_cell.length_a   1.000
_cell.length_b   1.000
_cell.length_c   1.000
_cell.angle_alpha   90.00
_cell.angle_beta   90.00
_cell.angle_gamma   90.00
#
_symmetry.space_group_name_H-M   'P 1'
#
loop_
_entity.id
_entity.type
_entity.pdbx_description
1 polymer ?
#
loop_
_entity_poly.entity_id
_entity_poly.type
_entity_poly.pdbx_seq_one_letter_code
_entity_poly.pdbx_strand_id
1 'polypeptide(L)'
;MWCDSQIVLSWIKTTSRSLPRFEANRVSTIHTLIPESVWNYINTKENPADIATRGVSPDSLLNCKIWWQGPDWLHNYCNAWQGDTISTVVCLNVKAGQVDIFSKFSKFNKLKR
;
A
#
# COMPACT_ATOMS: atom_id res chain seq x y z
N MET A 1 8.13 -1.96 -2.62
CA MET A 1 6.80 -1.34 -2.47
C MET A 1 6.45 -0.64 -3.78
N TRP A 2 5.18 -0.66 -4.17
CA TRP A 2 4.68 0.01 -5.39
C TRP A 2 3.60 1.03 -5.02
N CYS A 3 3.57 2.18 -5.67
CA CYS A 3 2.57 3.22 -5.49
C CYS A 3 2.32 3.94 -6.82
N ASP A 4 1.08 4.29 -7.10
CA ASP A 4 0.70 5.03 -8.31
C ASP A 4 0.63 6.55 -8.08
N SER A 5 0.69 7.02 -6.84
CA SER A 5 0.76 8.43 -6.52
C SER A 5 2.19 8.95 -6.62
N GLN A 6 2.51 9.60 -7.74
CA GLN A 6 3.80 10.24 -7.95
C GLN A 6 4.10 11.34 -6.91
N ILE A 7 3.07 12.03 -6.42
CA ILE A 7 3.21 13.03 -5.36
C ILE A 7 3.66 12.36 -4.05
N VAL A 8 3.00 11.26 -3.65
CA VAL A 8 3.39 10.52 -2.44
C VAL A 8 4.81 9.94 -2.59
N LEU A 9 5.15 9.39 -3.75
CA LEU A 9 6.52 8.91 -4.02
C LEU A 9 7.57 10.02 -3.91
N SER A 10 7.26 11.21 -4.42
CA SER A 10 8.11 12.39 -4.28
C SER A 10 8.32 12.76 -2.81
N TRP A 11 7.25 12.75 -2.01
CA TRP A 11 7.32 13.01 -0.57
C TRP A 11 8.17 12.00 0.19
N ILE A 12 8.02 10.71 -0.11
CA ILE A 12 8.82 9.63 0.52
C ILE A 12 10.31 9.77 0.16
N LYS A 13 10.64 10.26 -1.04
CA LYS A 13 12.03 10.47 -1.47
C LYS A 13 12.64 11.77 -0.93
N THR A 14 11.81 12.72 -0.49
CA THR A 14 12.26 14.03 -0.02
C THR A 14 12.51 14.02 1.48
N THR A 15 13.48 14.80 1.96
CA THR A 15 13.70 14.99 3.40
C THR A 15 12.51 15.76 4.00
N SER A 16 11.87 15.20 5.03
CA SER A 16 10.55 15.60 5.58
C SER A 16 10.37 17.07 5.98
N ARG A 17 11.44 17.87 6.07
CA ARG A 17 11.42 19.26 6.56
C ARG A 17 10.66 20.24 5.66
N SER A 18 10.43 19.92 4.40
CA SER A 18 9.70 20.79 3.45
C SER A 18 8.20 20.45 3.33
N LEU A 19 7.74 19.37 3.94
CA LEU A 19 6.35 18.91 3.83
C LEU A 19 5.47 19.57 4.90
N PRO A 20 4.18 19.82 4.60
CA PRO A 20 3.26 20.23 5.65
C PRO A 20 3.17 19.16 6.75
N ARG A 21 2.83 19.58 7.97
CA ARG A 21 2.95 18.75 9.18
C ARG A 21 2.24 17.39 9.05
N PHE A 22 1.09 17.34 8.37
CA PHE A 22 0.31 16.11 8.23
C PHE A 22 1.03 15.07 7.36
N GLU A 23 1.56 15.48 6.22
CA GLU A 23 2.31 14.67 5.29
C GLU A 23 3.66 14.27 5.90
N ALA A 24 4.37 15.22 6.53
CA ALA A 24 5.65 14.97 7.19
C ALA A 24 5.54 13.86 8.26
N ASN A 25 4.50 13.89 9.08
CA ASN A 25 4.26 12.88 10.11
C ASN A 25 4.02 11.48 9.52
N ARG A 26 3.28 11.40 8.40
CA ARG A 26 3.01 10.14 7.70
C ARG A 26 4.27 9.57 7.05
N VAL A 27 5.02 10.41 6.34
CA VAL A 27 6.29 10.04 5.72
C VAL A 27 7.29 9.57 6.78
N SER A 28 7.40 10.28 7.91
CA SER A 28 8.22 9.85 9.04
C SER A 28 7.80 8.47 9.56
N THR A 29 6.50 8.23 9.71
CA THR A 29 5.99 6.92 10.16
C THR A 29 6.35 5.82 9.16
N ILE A 30 6.23 6.08 7.86
CA ILE A 30 6.60 5.13 6.80
C ILE A 30 8.09 4.77 6.91
N HIS A 31 8.99 5.76 7.02
CA HIS A 31 10.42 5.51 7.16
C HIS A 31 10.77 4.77 8.45
N THR A 32 10.06 5.03 9.56
CA THR A 32 10.28 4.30 10.82
C THR A 32 9.82 2.85 10.73
N LEU A 33 8.68 2.58 10.10
CA LEU A 33 8.11 1.24 10.00
C LEU A 33 8.83 0.37 8.97
N ILE A 34 9.35 0.96 7.89
CA ILE A 34 9.91 0.22 6.75
C ILE A 34 11.17 0.93 6.20
N PRO A 35 12.26 1.01 6.99
CA PRO A 35 13.44 1.84 6.67
C PRO A 35 14.16 1.45 5.36
N GLU A 36 14.25 0.14 5.06
CA GLU A 36 14.98 -0.39 3.90
C GLU A 36 14.07 -0.65 2.68
N SER A 37 12.90 0.00 2.62
CA SER A 37 11.96 -0.24 1.51
C SER A 37 12.31 0.54 0.25
N VAL A 38 12.37 -0.17 -0.87
CA VAL A 38 12.41 0.44 -2.21
C VAL A 38 11.00 0.78 -2.67
N TRP A 39 10.76 2.03 -3.08
CA TRP A 39 9.46 2.54 -3.55
C TRP A 39 9.48 2.83 -5.05
N ASN A 40 8.67 2.09 -5.80
CA ASN A 40 8.56 2.19 -7.26
C ASN A 40 7.19 2.73 -7.69
N TYR A 41 7.18 3.35 -8.87
CA TYR A 41 5.94 3.80 -9.50
C TYR A 41 5.27 2.67 -10.27
N ILE A 42 3.94 2.56 -10.13
CA ILE A 42 3.07 1.72 -10.97
C ILE A 42 2.01 2.59 -11.61
N ASN A 43 1.58 2.28 -12.84
CA ASN A 43 0.47 3.00 -13.46
C ASN A 43 -0.83 2.75 -12.67
N THR A 44 -1.69 3.77 -12.50
CA THR A 44 -2.98 3.63 -11.82
C THR A 44 -3.86 2.52 -12.40
N LYS A 45 -3.87 2.32 -13.72
CA LYS A 45 -4.62 1.22 -14.35
C LYS A 45 -4.06 -0.17 -14.02
N GLU A 46 -2.80 -0.20 -13.59
CA GLU A 46 -2.08 -1.41 -13.23
C GLU A 46 -2.04 -1.65 -11.71
N ASN A 47 -2.57 -0.73 -10.90
CA ASN A 47 -2.55 -0.82 -9.45
C ASN A 47 -3.75 -1.63 -8.93
N PRO A 48 -3.57 -2.87 -8.44
CA PRO A 48 -4.68 -3.65 -7.89
C PRO A 48 -5.30 -3.01 -6.63
N ALA A 49 -4.55 -2.20 -5.88
CA ALA A 49 -5.08 -1.52 -4.68
C ALA A 49 -6.19 -0.51 -5.02
N ASP A 50 -6.21 0.03 -6.24
CA ASP A 50 -7.27 0.93 -6.71
C ASP A 50 -8.62 0.20 -6.80
N ILE A 51 -8.62 -1.09 -7.15
CA ILE A 51 -9.85 -1.90 -7.24
C ILE A 51 -10.46 -2.10 -5.85
N ALA A 52 -9.64 -2.39 -4.85
CA ALA A 52 -10.12 -2.53 -3.47
C ALA A 52 -10.65 -1.22 -2.88
N THR A 53 -10.02 -0.08 -3.22
CA THR A 53 -10.36 1.22 -2.62
C THR A 53 -11.52 1.91 -3.31
N ARG A 54 -11.68 1.76 -4.64
CA ARG A 54 -12.83 2.28 -5.40
C ARG A 54 -14.07 1.40 -5.29
N GLY A 55 -13.87 0.13 -4.97
CA GLY A 55 -14.93 -0.88 -4.96
C GLY A 55 -15.16 -1.47 -6.35
N VAL A 56 -15.53 -2.74 -6.36
CA VAL A 56 -15.87 -3.51 -7.56
C VAL A 56 -16.99 -4.47 -7.21
N SER A 57 -17.91 -4.72 -8.14
CA SER A 57 -18.97 -5.71 -7.92
C SER A 57 -18.37 -7.12 -7.81
N PRO A 58 -18.99 -8.05 -7.06
CA PRO A 58 -18.51 -9.43 -6.97
C PRO A 58 -18.33 -10.09 -8.33
N ASP A 59 -19.29 -9.91 -9.25
CA ASP A 59 -19.23 -10.50 -10.60
C ASP A 59 -18.05 -9.98 -11.44
N SER A 60 -17.77 -8.68 -11.35
CA SER A 60 -16.61 -8.08 -12.02
C SER A 60 -15.30 -8.48 -11.34
N LEU A 61 -15.30 -8.65 -10.02
CA LEU A 61 -14.13 -9.09 -9.27
C LEU A 61 -13.71 -10.52 -9.64
N LEU A 62 -14.67 -11.44 -9.83
CA LEU A 62 -14.39 -12.82 -10.23
C LEU A 62 -13.52 -12.89 -11.51
N ASN A 63 -13.77 -11.98 -12.45
CA ASN A 63 -13.05 -11.92 -13.72
C ASN A 63 -11.92 -10.87 -13.73
N CYS A 64 -11.59 -10.25 -12.59
CA CYS A 64 -10.61 -9.18 -12.50
C CYS A 64 -9.18 -9.74 -12.48
N LYS A 65 -8.61 -9.97 -13.66
CA LYS A 65 -7.26 -10.53 -13.83
C LYS A 65 -6.22 -9.80 -12.99
N ILE A 66 -6.21 -8.47 -13.05
CA ILE A 66 -5.22 -7.64 -12.37
C ILE A 66 -5.26 -7.74 -10.85
N TRP A 67 -6.43 -8.01 -10.25
CA TRP A 67 -6.56 -8.23 -8.82
C TRP A 67 -5.97 -9.59 -8.41
N TRP A 68 -6.30 -10.63 -9.16
CA TRP A 68 -5.92 -12.01 -8.81
C TRP A 68 -4.50 -12.38 -9.24
N GLN A 69 -4.03 -11.84 -10.36
CA GLN A 69 -2.77 -12.23 -11.00
C GLN A 69 -1.74 -11.08 -10.96
N GLY A 70 -2.18 -9.84 -10.76
CA GLY A 70 -1.33 -8.66 -10.90
C GLY A 70 -1.10 -8.26 -12.36
N PRO A 71 -0.22 -7.27 -12.59
CA PRO A 71 0.15 -6.82 -13.94
C PRO A 71 1.03 -7.83 -14.66
N ASP A 72 0.86 -7.95 -15.98
CA ASP A 72 1.61 -8.90 -16.81
C ASP A 72 3.14 -8.69 -16.72
N TRP A 73 3.58 -7.43 -16.63
CA TRP A 73 5.01 -7.11 -16.52
C TRP A 73 5.64 -7.59 -15.20
N LEU A 74 4.86 -7.78 -14.14
CA LEU A 74 5.39 -8.23 -12.86
C LEU A 74 5.88 -9.68 -12.96
N HIS A 75 5.17 -10.52 -13.73
CA HIS A 75 5.60 -11.89 -14.01
C HIS A 75 6.93 -11.92 -14.78
N ASN A 76 7.07 -11.05 -15.78
CA ASN A 76 8.31 -10.94 -16.56
C ASN A 76 9.47 -10.42 -15.72
N TYR A 77 9.19 -9.49 -14.80
CA TYR A 77 10.18 -8.97 -13.86
C TYR A 77 10.69 -10.08 -12.93
N CYS A 78 9.81 -10.89 -12.33
CA CYS A 78 10.23 -12.03 -11.50
C CYS A 78 11.08 -13.05 -12.27
N ASN A 79 10.74 -13.32 -13.54
CA ASN A 79 11.49 -14.28 -14.35
C ASN A 79 12.90 -13.80 -14.74
N ALA A 80 13.14 -12.49 -14.76
CA ALA A 80 14.45 -11.89 -15.03
C ALA A 80 15.38 -11.86 -13.80
N TRP A 81 14.84 -11.96 -12.58
CA TRP A 81 15.61 -12.12 -11.35
C TRP A 81 15.96 -13.61 -11.13
N GLN A 82 16.86 -14.16 -11.94
CA GLN A 82 17.44 -15.50 -11.73
C GLN A 82 18.65 -15.48 -10.77
N GLY A 83 18.62 -14.61 -9.77
CA GLY A 83 19.67 -14.49 -8.76
C GLY A 83 19.05 -13.94 -7.49
N ASP A 84 19.25 -14.66 -6.40
CA ASP A 84 18.79 -14.39 -5.03
C ASP A 84 17.35 -14.79 -4.74
N THR A 85 17.26 -15.91 -4.02
CA THR A 85 16.15 -16.43 -3.23
C THR A 85 15.15 -15.34 -2.88
N ILE A 86 13.88 -15.52 -3.29
CA ILE A 86 12.74 -14.66 -2.98
C ILE A 86 12.84 -14.21 -1.52
N SER A 87 13.39 -13.02 -1.32
CA SER A 87 13.60 -12.47 0.01
C SER A 87 12.27 -11.95 0.45
N THR A 88 11.48 -12.85 1.05
CA THR A 88 10.29 -12.61 1.85
C THR A 88 9.29 -11.66 1.19
N VAL A 89 8.14 -12.17 0.75
CA VAL A 89 6.96 -11.30 0.61
C VAL A 89 6.82 -10.58 1.95
N VAL A 90 7.14 -9.28 1.97
CA VAL A 90 6.96 -8.44 3.17
C VAL A 90 5.45 -8.23 3.27
N CYS A 91 4.76 -9.25 3.74
CA CYS A 91 3.52 -9.09 4.44
C CYS A 91 3.90 -8.25 5.65
N LEU A 92 3.43 -7.00 5.71
CA LEU A 92 3.40 -6.30 6.99
C LEU A 92 2.55 -7.18 7.90
N ASN A 93 3.19 -8.00 8.72
CA ASN A 93 2.55 -8.65 9.85
C ASN A 93 2.15 -7.53 10.78
N VAL A 94 0.99 -6.94 10.51
CA VAL A 94 0.26 -6.14 11.47
C VAL A 94 -0.05 -7.13 12.57
N LYS A 95 0.76 -7.14 13.63
CA LYS A 95 0.33 -7.75 14.88
C LYS A 95 -1.00 -7.07 15.17
N ALA A 96 -2.08 -7.85 15.15
CA ALA A 96 -3.33 -7.43 15.73
C ALA A 96 -3.09 -7.28 17.23
N GLY A 97 -2.45 -6.17 17.65
CA GLY A 97 -2.79 -5.61 18.94
C GLY A 97 -4.30 -5.43 18.91
N GLN A 98 -4.99 -5.65 20.03
CA GLN A 98 -6.43 -5.42 20.14
C GLN A 98 -6.77 -4.01 19.60
N VAL A 99 -7.08 -3.92 18.31
CA VAL A 99 -7.77 -2.78 17.75
C VAL A 99 -9.22 -3.13 17.97
N ASP A 100 -9.64 -3.06 19.24
CA ASP A 100 -11.06 -3.03 19.53
C ASP A 100 -11.55 -1.67 19.01
N ILE A 101 -11.99 -1.66 17.75
CA ILE A 101 -12.54 -0.48 17.10
C ILE A 101 -13.66 0.13 17.95
N PHE A 102 -14.32 -0.68 18.77
CA PHE A 102 -15.37 -0.27 19.70
C PHE A 102 -14.80 0.35 20.99
N SER A 103 -13.57 0.03 21.41
CA SER A 103 -12.88 0.72 22.50
C SER A 103 -12.35 2.11 22.11
N LYS A 104 -12.04 2.31 20.82
CA LYS A 104 -11.49 3.58 20.32
C LYS A 104 -12.52 4.71 20.34
N PHE A 105 -13.80 4.37 20.33
CA PHE A 105 -14.90 5.34 20.42
C PHE A 105 -15.73 5.07 21.66
N SER A 106 -15.69 6.00 22.62
CA SER A 106 -16.46 5.88 23.86
C SER A 106 -17.98 5.76 23.67
N LYS A 107 -18.50 6.09 22.48
CA LYS A 107 -19.92 5.94 22.11
C LYS A 107 -20.08 5.65 20.62
N PHE A 108 -20.82 4.58 20.31
CA PHE A 108 -21.18 4.15 18.94
C PHE A 108 -21.84 5.25 18.09
N ASN A 109 -22.58 6.17 18.72
CA ASN A 109 -23.24 7.28 18.02
C ASN A 109 -22.28 8.29 17.38
N LYS A 110 -20.98 8.29 17.75
CA LYS A 110 -19.98 9.13 17.07
C LYS A 110 -19.52 8.56 15.73
N LEU A 111 -19.80 7.28 15.46
CA LEU A 111 -19.42 6.58 14.24
C LEU A 111 -20.47 6.74 13.12
N LYS A 112 -21.73 6.97 13.49
CA LYS A 112 -22.81 7.28 12.56
C LYS A 112 -22.77 8.78 12.25
N ARG A 113 -21.95 9.16 11.28
CA ARG A 113 -21.98 10.50 10.71
C ARG A 113 -22.99 10.55 9.56
#